data_AF-A0A2A5HLH0-F1
#
_entry.id   AF-A0A2A5HLH0-F1
#
_cell.length_a   1.000
_cell.length_b   1.000
_cell.length_c   1.000
_cell.angle_alpha   90.00
_cell.angle_beta   90.00
_cell.angle_gamma   90.00
#
_symmetry.space_group_name_H-M   'P 1'
#
loop_
_entity.id
_entity.type
_entity.pdbx_description
1 polymer ?
#
loop_
_entity_poly.entity_id
_entity_poly.type
_entity_poly.pdbx_seq_one_letter_code
_entity_poly.pdbx_strand_id
1 'polypeptide(L)'
;MSLTVICLGLVLWVLLANRKVAVKDDHDPENKTTGHNYDGIEEYDNPLPKWWFQLFVGTIIYAVLYVIWYPGLGGWAGIGGWTSTGELARDQQKAQAKFAET
;
A
#
# COMPACT_ATOMS: atom_id res chain seq x y z
N MET A 1 -0.24 -4.09 -16.67
CA MET A 1 0.84 -3.12 -16.40
C MET A 1 0.30 -1.71 -16.32
N SER A 2 -0.21 -1.15 -17.41
CA SER A 2 -0.80 0.21 -17.41
C SER A 2 -1.93 0.36 -16.40
N LEU A 3 -2.82 -0.62 -16.29
CA LEU A 3 -3.91 -0.62 -15.30
C LEU A 3 -3.39 -0.50 -13.85
N THR A 4 -2.37 -1.27 -13.48
CA THR A 4 -1.80 -1.28 -12.12
C THR A 4 -1.19 0.08 -11.75
N VAL A 5 -0.44 0.67 -12.68
CA VAL A 5 0.18 1.99 -12.47
C VAL A 5 -0.88 3.09 -12.38
N ILE A 6 -1.92 3.02 -13.24
CA ILE A 6 -3.05 3.95 -13.19
C ILE A 6 -3.79 3.82 -11.85
N CYS A 7 -4.08 2.61 -11.38
CA CYS A 7 -4.72 2.40 -10.08
C CYS A 7 -3.91 3.00 -8.93
N LEU A 8 -2.58 2.80 -8.89
CA LEU A 8 -1.72 3.37 -7.85
C LEU A 8 -1.73 4.91 -7.89
N GLY A 9 -1.71 5.50 -9.09
CA GLY A 9 -1.83 6.95 -9.28
C GLY A 9 -3.17 7.50 -8.81
N LEU A 10 -4.28 6.82 -9.14
CA LEU A 10 -5.63 7.20 -8.71
C LEU A 10 -5.79 7.09 -7.19
N VAL A 11 -5.26 6.04 -6.56
CA VAL A 11 -5.30 5.88 -5.09
C VAL A 11 -4.52 7.02 -4.41
N LEU A 12 -3.32 7.34 -4.91
CA LEU A 12 -2.53 8.48 -4.41
C LEU A 12 -3.27 9.80 -4.57
N TRP A 13 -3.90 10.01 -5.73
CA TRP A 13 -4.71 11.21 -5.99
C TRP A 13 -5.87 11.33 -5.00
N VAL A 14 -6.68 10.27 -4.86
CA VAL A 14 -7.85 10.24 -3.97
C VAL A 14 -7.44 10.48 -2.52
N LEU A 15 -6.34 9.89 -2.08
CA LEU A 15 -5.79 10.09 -0.74
C LEU A 15 -5.41 11.57 -0.50
N LEU A 16 -4.74 12.21 -1.45
CA LEU A 16 -4.31 13.60 -1.34
C LEU A 16 -5.48 14.59 -1.48
N ALA A 17 -6.44 14.29 -2.36
CA ALA A 17 -7.64 15.09 -2.58
C ALA A 17 -8.55 15.10 -1.34
N ASN A 18 -8.71 13.96 -0.66
CA ASN A 18 -9.54 13.84 0.54
C ASN A 18 -8.82 14.19 1.85
N ARG A 19 -7.51 14.51 1.82
CA ARG A 19 -6.73 14.82 3.04
C ARG A 19 -7.29 15.99 3.86
N LYS A 20 -8.07 16.89 3.26
CA LYS A 20 -8.60 18.10 3.91
C LYS A 20 -10.11 18.09 4.15
N VAL A 21 -10.82 17.00 3.84
CA VAL A 21 -12.28 16.92 4.00
C VAL A 21 -12.62 16.60 5.47
N ALA A 22 -12.32 17.55 6.35
CA ALA A 22 -12.73 17.52 7.74
C ALA A 22 -13.45 18.83 8.02
N VAL A 23 -14.75 18.76 8.32
CA VAL A 23 -15.54 19.89 8.78
C VAL A 23 -14.87 20.47 10.01
N LYS A 24 -14.53 21.77 9.95
CA LYS A 24 -13.79 22.48 11.00
C LYS A 24 -14.68 23.14 12.05
N ASP A 25 -15.99 23.03 11.90
CA ASP A 25 -16.94 23.72 12.78
C ASP A 25 -17.32 22.82 13.95
N ASP A 26 -16.40 22.72 14.91
CA ASP A 26 -16.53 21.97 16.17
C ASP A 26 -17.66 22.48 17.09
N HIS A 27 -18.32 23.59 16.73
CA HIS A 27 -19.29 24.31 17.53
C HIS A 27 -20.74 23.81 17.40
N ASP A 28 -21.06 23.04 16.36
CA ASP A 28 -22.40 22.48 16.16
C ASP A 28 -22.38 20.94 16.24
N PRO A 29 -23.12 20.31 17.18
CA PRO A 29 -23.23 18.86 17.23
C PRO A 29 -23.84 18.24 15.95
N GLU A 30 -24.65 18.98 15.17
CA GLU A 30 -25.17 18.49 13.88
C GLU A 30 -24.07 18.38 12.80
N ASN A 31 -22.98 19.15 12.92
CA ASN A 31 -21.84 19.10 12.00
C ASN A 31 -20.86 17.95 12.27
N LYS A 32 -21.13 17.09 13.25
CA LYS A 32 -20.26 15.95 13.60
C LYS A 32 -20.66 14.65 12.93
N THR A 33 -21.87 14.55 12.39
CA THR A 33 -22.38 13.34 11.74
C THR A 33 -22.60 13.57 10.24
N THR A 34 -22.67 12.49 9.46
CA THR A 34 -22.81 12.56 8.00
C THR A 34 -24.23 12.93 7.53
N GLY A 35 -25.13 13.28 8.45
CA GLY A 35 -26.53 13.64 8.17
C GLY A 35 -27.45 12.47 7.80
N HIS A 36 -26.94 11.23 7.85
CA HIS A 36 -27.72 10.02 7.55
C HIS A 36 -27.88 9.16 8.80
N ASN A 37 -29.11 8.70 9.04
CA ASN A 37 -29.44 7.77 10.11
C ASN A 37 -29.86 6.43 9.49
N TYR A 38 -29.13 5.38 9.85
CA TYR A 38 -29.37 4.01 9.41
C TYR A 38 -29.74 3.16 10.62
N ASP A 39 -31.03 2.85 10.78
CA ASP A 39 -31.53 2.01 11.89
C ASP A 39 -31.11 2.51 13.28
N GLY A 40 -31.18 3.82 13.51
CA GLY A 40 -30.77 4.46 14.76
C GLY A 40 -29.25 4.63 14.92
N ILE A 41 -28.44 4.23 13.93
CA ILE A 41 -26.99 4.43 13.91
C ILE A 41 -26.65 5.60 12.98
N GLU A 42 -25.80 6.49 13.46
CA GLU A 42 -25.29 7.64 12.72
C GLU A 42 -23.77 7.57 12.60
N GLU A 43 -23.23 7.99 11.46
CA GLU A 43 -21.80 7.97 11.18
C GLU A 43 -21.17 9.33 11.50
N TYR A 44 -20.02 9.32 12.19
CA TYR A 44 -19.28 10.53 12.50
C TYR A 44 -18.35 10.93 11.34
N ASP A 45 -18.37 12.21 10.95
CA ASP A 45 -17.47 12.79 9.95
C ASP A 45 -16.14 13.23 10.59
N ASN A 46 -15.46 12.28 11.24
CA ASN A 46 -14.18 12.54 11.89
C ASN A 46 -13.02 12.51 10.88
N PRO A 47 -12.00 13.37 11.03
CA PRO A 47 -10.80 13.27 10.23
C PRO A 47 -10.08 11.93 10.46
N LEU A 48 -9.47 11.41 9.41
CA LEU A 48 -8.60 10.23 9.49
C LEU A 48 -7.49 10.45 10.53
N PRO A 49 -7.22 9.47 11.42
CA PRO A 49 -6.11 9.57 12.35
C PRO A 49 -4.78 9.80 11.63
N LYS A 50 -4.00 10.79 12.10
CA LYS A 50 -2.72 11.19 11.47
C LYS A 50 -1.74 10.01 11.30
N TRP A 51 -1.64 9.16 12.32
CA TRP A 51 -0.76 7.98 12.29
C TRP A 51 -1.19 6.96 11.23
N TRP A 52 -2.51 6.78 11.06
CA TRP A 52 -3.07 5.86 10.06
C TRP A 52 -2.75 6.35 8.65
N PHE A 53 -2.95 7.65 8.41
CA PHE A 53 -2.59 8.27 7.13
C PHE A 53 -1.10 8.12 6.81
N GLN A 54 -0.23 8.39 7.80
CA GLN A 54 1.22 8.23 7.64
C GLN A 54 1.62 6.78 7.34
N LEU A 55 0.99 5.81 8.03
CA LEU A 55 1.23 4.38 7.77
C LEU A 55 0.80 4.01 6.35
N PHE A 56 -0.37 4.45 5.90
CA PHE A 56 -0.86 4.20 4.56
C PHE A 56 0.05 4.82 3.48
N VAL A 57 0.57 6.03 3.70
CA VAL A 57 1.59 6.62 2.82
C VAL A 57 2.88 5.79 2.83
N GLY A 58 3.28 5.28 4.00
CA GLY A 58 4.45 4.41 4.15
C GLY A 58 4.36 3.13 3.32
N THR A 59 3.19 2.48 3.27
CA THR A 59 3.00 1.26 2.45
C THR A 59 3.11 1.56 0.96
N ILE A 60 2.63 2.73 0.51
CA ILE A 60 2.77 3.15 -0.90
C ILE A 60 4.26 3.37 -1.25
N ILE A 61 5.00 4.06 -0.38
CA ILE A 61 6.45 4.24 -0.57
C ILE A 61 7.16 2.89 -0.64
N TYR A 62 6.85 1.98 0.29
CA TYR A 62 7.40 0.63 0.30
C TYR A 62 7.09 -0.12 -0.99
N ALA A 63 5.84 -0.07 -1.48
CA ALA A 63 5.45 -0.72 -2.73
C ALA A 63 6.24 -0.21 -3.93
N VAL A 64 6.46 1.11 -4.02
CA VAL A 64 7.28 1.72 -5.08
C VAL A 64 8.72 1.20 -5.01
N LEU A 65 9.34 1.23 -3.83
CA LEU A 65 10.71 0.72 -3.64
C LEU A 65 10.82 -0.77 -3.98
N TYR A 66 9.84 -1.57 -3.55
CA TYR A 66 9.81 -3.01 -3.81
C TYR A 66 9.77 -3.32 -5.31
N VAL A 67 8.92 -2.61 -6.06
CA VAL A 67 8.78 -2.77 -7.51
C VAL A 67 10.01 -2.28 -8.29
N ILE A 68 10.71 -1.27 -7.78
CA ILE A 68 12.00 -0.85 -8.35
C ILE A 68 13.02 -1.98 -8.18
N TRP A 69 13.07 -2.60 -7.00
CA TRP A 69 14.08 -3.59 -6.65
C TRP A 69 13.84 -4.97 -7.28
N TYR A 70 12.62 -5.49 -7.16
CA TYR A 70 12.25 -6.84 -7.56
C TYR A 70 11.50 -6.87 -8.90
N PRO A 71 11.56 -8.00 -9.63
CA PRO A 71 10.71 -8.20 -10.79
C PRO A 71 9.24 -8.21 -10.38
N GLY A 72 8.39 -7.54 -11.15
CA GLY A 72 6.97 -7.42 -10.80
C GLY A 72 6.13 -6.60 -11.77
N LEU A 73 6.76 -5.71 -12.54
CA LEU A 73 6.09 -4.96 -13.61
C LEU A 73 6.25 -5.62 -14.99
N GLY A 74 5.73 -6.84 -15.14
CA GLY A 74 5.71 -7.53 -16.43
C GLY A 74 7.12 -7.87 -16.91
N GLY A 75 7.58 -7.23 -17.98
CA GLY A 75 8.95 -7.40 -18.50
C GLY A 75 10.04 -6.69 -17.67
N TRP A 76 9.68 -5.96 -16.63
CA TRP A 76 10.63 -5.31 -15.74
C TRP A 76 11.28 -6.32 -14.78
N ALA A 77 12.60 -6.50 -14.89
CA ALA A 77 13.37 -7.42 -14.07
C ALA A 77 13.75 -6.86 -12.68
N GLY A 78 13.51 -5.56 -12.43
CA GLY A 78 14.04 -4.88 -11.25
C GLY A 78 15.53 -4.55 -11.36
N ILE A 79 16.02 -3.73 -10.43
CA ILE A 79 17.46 -3.40 -10.34
C ILE A 79 18.24 -4.38 -9.46
N GLY A 80 17.55 -5.16 -8.62
CA GLY A 80 18.19 -6.07 -7.65
C GLY A 80 18.67 -7.39 -8.24
N GLY A 81 18.37 -7.67 -9.52
CA GLY A 81 18.79 -8.90 -10.22
C GLY A 81 18.23 -10.20 -9.62
N TRP A 82 17.28 -10.11 -8.69
CA TRP A 82 16.70 -11.27 -8.03
C TRP A 82 15.68 -11.96 -8.94
N THR A 83 15.71 -13.29 -8.95
CA THR A 83 14.68 -14.13 -9.59
C THR A 83 14.39 -15.34 -8.72
N SER A 84 13.13 -15.77 -8.68
CA SER A 84 12.71 -16.94 -7.92
C SER A 84 13.41 -18.23 -8.38
N THR A 85 13.61 -18.40 -9.70
CA THR A 85 14.32 -19.55 -10.27
C THR A 85 15.81 -19.53 -9.96
N GLY A 86 16.45 -18.35 -9.98
CA GLY A 86 17.86 -18.19 -9.62
C GLY A 86 18.11 -18.46 -8.13
N GLU A 87 17.19 -18.03 -7.27
CA GLU A 87 17.25 -18.34 -5.84
C GLU A 87 17.12 -19.84 -5.57
N LEU A 88 16.11 -20.48 -6.17
CA LEU A 88 15.91 -21.94 -6.06
C LEU A 88 17.16 -22.72 -6.52
N ALA A 89 17.76 -22.33 -7.64
CA ALA A 89 18.96 -22.99 -8.17
C ALA A 89 20.15 -22.89 -7.19
N ARG A 90 20.38 -21.73 -6.57
CA ARG A 90 21.43 -21.58 -5.55
C ARG A 90 21.17 -22.45 -4.33
N ASP A 91 19.93 -22.54 -3.89
CA ASP A 91 19.58 -23.32 -2.70
C ASP A 91 19.71 -24.83 -2.95
N GLN A 92 19.34 -25.29 -4.14
CA GLN A 92 19.60 -26.66 -4.58
C GLN A 92 21.10 -26.98 -4.63
N GLN A 93 21.93 -26.08 -5.16
CA GLN A 93 23.39 -26.25 -5.18
C GLN A 93 23.98 -26.34 -3.77
N LYS A 94 23.56 -25.46 -2.86
CA LYS A 94 23.98 -25.51 -1.45
C LYS A 94 23.57 -26.82 -0.78
N ALA A 95 22.36 -27.31 -1.03
CA ALA A 95 21.89 -28.56 -0.48
C ALA A 95 22.71 -29.75 -1.01
N GLN A 96 22.95 -29.82 -2.32
CA GLN A 96 23.77 -30.86 -2.94
C GLN A 96 25.21 -30.86 -2.41
N ALA A 97 25.83 -29.68 -2.26
CA ALA A 97 27.16 -29.57 -1.66
C ALA A 97 27.20 -30.14 -0.25
N LYS A 98 26.20 -29.83 0.57
CA LYS A 98 26.09 -30.36 1.95
C LYS A 98 25.91 -31.88 1.98
N PHE A 99 25.14 -32.45 1.06
CA PHE A 99 24.99 -33.90 0.94
C PHE A 99 26.24 -34.59 0.38
N ALA A 100 27.03 -33.91 -0.46
CA ALA A 100 28.28 -34.45 -0.99
C ALA A 100 29.42 -34.48 0.06
N GLU A 101 29.32 -33.68 1.11
CA GLU A 101 30.24 -33.66 2.26
C GLU A 101 29.90 -34.70 3.35
N THR A 102 28.77 -35.41 3.23
CA THR A 102 28.31 -36.45 4.18
C THR A 102 28.60 -37.85 3.65
#